data_AF-A0A5W7AV47-F1
#
_entry.id   AF-A0A5W7AV47-F1
#
_cell.length_a   1.000
_cell.length_b   1.000
_cell.length_c   1.000
_cell.angle_alpha   90.00
_cell.angle_beta   90.00
_cell.angle_gamma   90.00
#
_symmetry.space_group_name_H-M   'P 1'
#
loop_
_entity.id
_entity.type
_entity.pdbx_description
1 polymer ?
#
loop_
_entity_poly.entity_id
_entity_poly.type
_entity_poly.pdbx_seq_one_letter_code
_entity_poly.pdbx_strand_id
1 'polypeptide(L)'
;MNTLAITIGITLFLMLVIFMAYSVYNIRKNAKLKSFYKKLLWVGLGILFVLAISSKTVPEFHMFMSLVLINYIKAMYFSVVGFGFFYIGKGIYNKIKTIITKIKVRAA
;
A
#
# COMPACT_ATOMS: atom_id res chain seq x y z
N MET A 1 -20.83 -22.46 -14.35
CA MET A 1 -19.80 -21.63 -13.68
C MET A 1 -18.54 -22.45 -13.52
N ASN A 2 -17.39 -21.98 -13.99
CA ASN A 2 -16.18 -22.78 -14.09
C ASN A 2 -15.42 -22.76 -12.74
N THR A 3 -15.49 -23.84 -11.96
CA THR A 3 -14.96 -23.94 -10.59
C THR A 3 -13.48 -23.54 -10.49
N LEU A 4 -12.69 -23.86 -11.53
CA LEU A 4 -11.27 -23.47 -11.63
C LEU A 4 -11.07 -21.94 -11.63
N ALA A 5 -11.91 -21.19 -12.35
CA ALA A 5 -11.81 -19.74 -12.41
C ALA A 5 -12.10 -19.10 -11.05
N ILE A 6 -13.06 -19.68 -10.30
CA ILE A 6 -13.40 -19.24 -8.94
C ILE A 6 -12.21 -19.49 -8.00
N THR A 7 -11.61 -20.68 -8.04
CA THR A 7 -10.45 -21.02 -7.20
C THR A 7 -9.24 -20.13 -7.49
N ILE A 8 -8.94 -19.86 -8.77
CA ILE A 8 -7.85 -18.95 -9.16
C ILE A 8 -8.14 -17.53 -8.65
N GLY A 9 -9.38 -17.04 -8.81
CA GLY A 9 -9.80 -15.73 -8.31
C GLY A 9 -9.60 -15.59 -6.79
N ILE A 10 -10.04 -16.59 -6.02
CA ILE A 10 -9.86 -16.61 -4.56
C ILE A 10 -8.37 -16.62 -4.20
N THR A 11 -7.57 -17.42 -4.89
CA THR A 11 -6.12 -17.53 -4.62
C THR A 11 -5.41 -16.20 -4.86
N LEU A 12 -5.68 -15.55 -6.00
CA LEU A 12 -5.10 -14.24 -6.32
C LEU A 12 -5.54 -13.16 -5.32
N PHE A 13 -6.80 -13.19 -4.91
CA PHE A 13 -7.32 -12.27 -3.90
C PHE A 13 -6.60 -12.46 -2.55
N LEU A 14 -6.45 -13.70 -2.08
CA LEU A 14 -5.72 -14.01 -0.84
C LEU A 14 -4.26 -13.57 -0.91
N MET A 15 -3.57 -13.81 -2.03
CA MET A 15 -2.21 -13.33 -2.23
C MET A 15 -2.12 -11.80 -2.13
N LEU A 16 -3.07 -11.07 -2.72
CA LEU A 16 -3.11 -9.61 -2.65
C LEU A 16 -3.36 -9.11 -1.22
N VAL A 17 -4.26 -9.75 -0.48
CA VAL A 17 -4.52 -9.42 0.93
C VAL A 17 -3.28 -9.65 1.79
N ILE A 18 -2.60 -10.79 1.63
CA ILE A 18 -1.36 -11.11 2.36
C ILE A 18 -0.27 -10.09 2.03
N PHE A 19 -0.11 -9.75 0.75
CA PHE A 19 0.86 -8.75 0.29
C PHE A 19 0.58 -7.37 0.90
N MET A 20 -0.68 -6.96 0.95
CA MET A 20 -1.09 -5.70 1.60
C MET A 20 -0.78 -5.70 3.10
N ALA A 21 -1.13 -6.79 3.80
CA ALA A 21 -0.84 -6.94 5.22
C ALA A 21 0.67 -6.85 5.50
N TYR A 22 1.49 -7.53 4.68
CA TYR A 22 2.95 -7.45 4.76
C TYR A 22 3.48 -6.03 4.54
N SER A 23 2.96 -5.33 3.53
CA SER A 23 3.35 -3.96 3.20
C SER A 23 3.06 -3.01 4.36
N VAL A 24 1.84 -3.08 4.90
CA VAL A 24 1.40 -2.28 6.05
C VAL A 24 2.23 -2.61 7.30
N TYR A 25 2.54 -3.88 7.54
CA TYR A 25 3.38 -4.28 8.68
C TYR A 25 4.77 -3.63 8.61
N ASN A 26 5.42 -3.64 7.45
CA ASN A 26 6.74 -3.02 7.28
C ASN A 26 6.70 -1.49 7.37
N ILE A 27 5.65 -0.87 6.83
CA ILE A 27 5.40 0.57 6.99
C ILE A 27 5.30 0.95 8.47
N ARG A 28 4.55 0.17 9.27
CA ARG A 28 4.38 0.43 10.71
C ARG A 28 5.68 0.29 11.51
N LYS A 29 6.58 -0.60 11.10
CA LYS A 29 7.89 -0.78 11.74
C LYS A 29 8.85 0.39 11.49
N ASN A 30 8.70 1.10 10.37
CA ASN A 30 9.56 2.23 10.04
C ASN A 30 8.97 3.55 10.56
N ALA A 31 9.61 4.18 11.54
CA ALA A 31 9.11 5.42 12.16
C ALA A 31 8.83 6.55 11.17
N LYS A 32 9.68 6.72 10.14
CA LYS A 32 9.48 7.76 9.10
C LYS A 32 8.23 7.49 8.28
N LEU A 33 8.07 6.25 7.80
CA LEU A 33 6.88 5.85 7.02
C LEU A 33 5.62 5.88 7.87
N LYS A 34 5.67 5.39 9.11
CA LYS A 34 4.56 5.48 10.06
C LYS A 34 4.07 6.91 10.23
N SER A 35 4.99 7.86 10.43
CA SER A 35 4.64 9.28 10.55
C SER A 35 4.07 9.84 9.24
N PHE A 36 4.64 9.47 8.09
CA PHE A 36 4.15 9.89 6.78
C PHE A 36 2.71 9.42 6.52
N TYR A 37 2.43 8.14 6.73
CA TYR A 37 1.08 7.59 6.58
C TYR A 37 0.08 8.12 7.61
N LYS A 38 0.53 8.47 8.82
CA LYS A 38 -0.33 9.16 9.80
C LYS A 38 -0.75 10.54 9.28
N LYS A 39 0.16 11.31 8.69
CA LYS A 39 -0.16 12.62 8.07
C LYS A 39 -1.12 12.45 6.90
N LEU A 40 -0.89 11.46 6.04
CA LEU A 40 -1.79 11.14 4.94
C LEU A 40 -3.20 10.80 5.44
N LEU A 41 -3.33 9.96 6.48
CA LEU A 41 -4.65 9.68 7.08
C LEU A 41 -5.39 10.95 7.51
N TRP A 42 -4.70 11.93 8.11
CA TRP A 42 -5.30 13.23 8.44
C TRP A 42 -5.75 14.01 7.20
N VAL A 43 -4.96 14.00 6.12
CA VAL A 43 -5.36 14.62 4.84
C VAL A 43 -6.62 13.94 4.29
N GLY A 44 -6.67 12.60 4.29
CA GLY A 44 -7.84 11.84 3.85
C GLY A 44 -9.09 12.15 4.67
N LEU A 45 -8.97 12.27 6.00
CA LEU A 45 -10.06 12.69 6.87
C LEU A 45 -10.54 14.12 6.55
N GLY A 46 -9.62 15.04 6.25
CA GLY A 46 -9.97 16.38 5.80
C GLY A 46 -10.78 16.39 4.50
N ILE A 47 -10.37 15.58 3.51
CA ILE A 47 -11.12 15.41 2.25
C ILE A 47 -12.53 14.89 2.51
N LEU A 48 -12.67 13.87 3.37
CA LEU A 48 -13.98 13.31 3.74
C LEU A 48 -14.87 14.32 4.46
N PHE A 49 -14.30 15.13 5.36
CA PHE A 49 -15.03 16.16 6.06
C PHE A 49 -15.57 17.24 5.10
N VAL A 50 -14.73 17.70 4.17
CA VAL A 50 -15.15 18.65 3.14
C VAL A 50 -16.23 18.06 2.23
N LEU A 51 -16.12 16.78 1.87
CA LEU A 51 -17.15 16.07 1.11
C LEU A 51 -18.50 15.99 1.84
N ALA A 52 -18.47 15.73 3.15
CA ALA A 52 -19.67 15.66 3.96
C ALA A 52 -20.42 17.00 3.98
N ILE A 53 -19.69 18.12 4.08
CA ILE A 53 -20.27 19.46 4.10
C ILE A 53 -20.72 19.89 2.70
N SER A 54 -19.92 19.60 1.67
CA SER A 54 -20.22 20.00 0.29
C SER A 54 -21.45 19.31 -0.29
N SER A 55 -21.77 18.10 0.22
CA SER A 55 -22.93 17.31 -0.24
C SER A 55 -24.27 18.04 -0.13
N LYS A 56 -24.36 19.03 0.78
CA LYS A 56 -25.59 19.80 1.05
C LYS A 56 -25.55 21.24 0.56
N THR A 57 -24.40 21.72 0.07
CA THR A 57 -24.18 23.15 -0.17
C THR A 57 -23.91 23.47 -1.64
N VAL A 58 -23.01 22.74 -2.30
CA VAL A 58 -22.62 23.03 -3.69
C VAL A 58 -22.34 21.72 -4.44
N PRO A 59 -23.27 21.25 -5.30
CA PRO A 59 -23.14 19.97 -6.00
C PRO A 59 -21.90 19.85 -6.89
N GLU A 60 -21.51 20.93 -7.58
CA GLU A 60 -20.34 20.96 -8.46
C GLU A 60 -19.03 20.80 -7.67
N PHE A 61 -18.92 21.49 -6.54
CA PHE A 61 -17.78 21.36 -5.64
C PHE A 61 -17.73 19.97 -4.98
N HIS A 62 -18.88 19.38 -4.66
CA HIS A 62 -18.97 18.00 -4.18
C HIS A 62 -18.45 17.00 -5.22
N MET A 63 -18.81 17.19 -6.50
CA MET A 63 -18.34 16.35 -7.60
C MET A 63 -16.83 16.47 -7.79
N PHE A 64 -16.29 17.69 -7.77
CA PHE A 64 -14.84 17.93 -7.80
C PHE A 64 -14.11 17.25 -6.64
N MET A 65 -14.59 17.43 -5.40
CA MET A 65 -13.98 16.81 -4.23
C MET A 65 -14.06 15.28 -4.24
N SER A 66 -15.07 14.71 -4.89
CA SER A 66 -15.20 13.27 -5.08
C SER A 66 -14.10 12.74 -6.02
N LEU A 67 -13.79 13.47 -7.09
CA LEU A 67 -12.65 13.15 -7.96
C LEU A 67 -11.31 13.24 -7.21
N VAL A 68 -11.15 14.26 -6.38
CA VAL A 68 -9.97 14.40 -5.51
C VAL A 68 -9.83 13.19 -4.58
N LEU A 69 -10.92 12.74 -3.94
CA LEU A 69 -10.91 11.57 -3.07
C LEU A 69 -10.52 10.29 -3.83
N ILE A 70 -11.09 10.05 -5.01
CA ILE A 70 -10.78 8.86 -5.82
C ILE A 70 -9.28 8.84 -6.19
N ASN A 71 -8.74 9.97 -6.66
CA ASN A 71 -7.33 10.06 -7.01
C ASN A 71 -6.43 9.93 -5.78
N TYR A 72 -6.84 10.47 -4.65
CA TYR A 72 -6.15 10.31 -3.37
C TYR A 72 -6.09 8.84 -2.94
N ILE A 73 -7.21 8.11 -2.99
CA ILE A 73 -7.27 6.68 -2.66
C ILE A 73 -6.38 5.87 -3.61
N LYS A 74 -6.41 6.16 -4.92
CA LYS A 74 -5.52 5.52 -5.90
C LYS A 74 -4.05 5.75 -5.56
N ALA A 75 -3.66 7.00 -5.28
CA ALA A 75 -2.29 7.34 -4.92
C ALA A 75 -1.84 6.63 -3.63
N MET A 76 -2.71 6.57 -2.62
CA MET A 76 -2.47 5.83 -1.38
C MET A 76 -2.26 4.35 -1.64
N TYR A 77 -3.11 3.73 -2.45
CA TYR A 77 -3.00 2.33 -2.85
C TYR A 77 -1.65 2.05 -3.54
N PHE A 78 -1.31 2.84 -4.58
CA PHE A 78 -0.04 2.69 -5.30
C PHE A 78 1.17 2.87 -4.40
N SER A 79 1.11 3.81 -3.46
CA SER A 79 2.18 4.03 -2.48
C SER A 79 2.39 2.80 -1.59
N VAL A 80 1.32 2.24 -1.01
CA VAL A 80 1.42 1.05 -0.15
C VAL A 80 1.98 -0.14 -0.94
N VAL A 81 1.47 -0.36 -2.14
CA VAL A 81 1.94 -1.45 -3.02
C VAL A 81 3.40 -1.26 -3.41
N GLY A 82 3.79 -0.04 -3.80
CA GLY A 82 5.17 0.30 -4.16
C GLY A 82 6.15 0.06 -3.00
N PHE A 83 5.78 0.47 -1.79
CA PHE A 83 6.58 0.15 -0.60
C PHE A 83 6.61 -1.35 -0.31
N GLY A 84 5.52 -2.06 -0.52
CA GLY A 84 5.46 -3.52 -0.45
C GLY A 84 6.53 -4.18 -1.31
N PHE A 85 6.56 -3.86 -2.60
CA PHE A 85 7.57 -4.35 -3.53
C PHE A 85 9.00 -3.94 -3.13
N PHE A 86 9.18 -2.71 -2.68
CA PHE A 86 10.48 -2.23 -2.18
C PHE A 86 11.01 -3.08 -1.01
N TYR A 87 10.16 -3.41 -0.04
CA TYR A 87 10.55 -4.23 1.10
C TYR A 87 10.83 -5.69 0.71
N ILE A 88 10.07 -6.26 -0.22
CA ILE A 88 10.37 -7.59 -0.78
C ILE A 88 11.73 -7.58 -1.47
N GLY A 89 11.96 -6.61 -2.37
CA GLY A 89 13.23 -6.47 -3.09
C GLY A 89 14.42 -6.29 -2.14
N LYS A 90 14.27 -5.44 -1.12
CA LYS A 90 15.28 -5.27 -0.06
C LYS A 90 15.55 -6.57 0.70
N GLY A 91 14.51 -7.35 1.00
CA GLY A 91 14.65 -8.66 1.64
C GLY A 91 15.44 -9.66 0.79
N ILE A 92 15.13 -9.74 -0.51
CA ILE A 92 15.84 -10.60 -1.47
C ILE A 92 17.31 -10.16 -1.59
N TYR A 93 17.56 -8.87 -1.77
CA TYR A 93 18.92 -8.32 -1.85
C TYR A 93 19.76 -8.67 -0.62
N ASN A 94 19.21 -8.48 0.59
CA ASN A 94 19.91 -8.80 1.83
C ASN A 94 20.21 -10.31 1.96
N LYS A 95 19.29 -11.17 1.53
CA LYS A 95 19.52 -12.63 1.50
C LYS A 95 20.67 -12.98 0.55
N ILE A 96 20.65 -12.47 -0.67
CA ILE A 96 21.71 -12.71 -1.68
C ILE A 96 23.06 -12.21 -1.14
N LYS A 97 23.11 -10.98 -0.62
CA LYS A 97 24.32 -10.40 -0.03
C LYS A 97 24.88 -11.30 1.08
N THR A 98 24.02 -11.78 1.98
CA THR A 98 24.44 -12.66 3.09
C THR A 98 25.04 -13.98 2.59
N ILE A 99 24.46 -14.58 1.55
CA ILE A 99 24.98 -15.81 0.94
C ILE A 99 26.36 -15.56 0.35
N ILE A 100 26.52 -14.50 -0.44
CA ILE A 100 27.81 -14.13 -1.05
C ILE A 100 28.88 -13.88 0.01
N THR A 101 28.55 -13.14 1.07
CA THR A 101 29.49 -12.88 2.18
C THR A 101 29.91 -14.17 2.88
N LYS A 102 28.98 -15.11 3.13
CA LYS A 102 29.30 -16.41 3.73
C LYS A 102 30.21 -17.26 2.85
N ILE A 103 30.00 -17.25 1.53
CA ILE A 103 30.87 -17.97 0.58
C ILE A 103 32.28 -17.36 0.60
N LYS A 104 32.39 -16.03 0.59
CA LYS A 104 33.68 -15.32 0.61
C LYS A 104 34.48 -15.60 1.88
N VAL A 105 33.83 -15.67 3.04
CA VAL A 105 34.48 -15.96 4.33
C VAL A 105 34.90 -17.44 4.45
N ARG A 106 34.22 -18.37 3.77
CA ARG A 106 34.56 -19.80 3.79
C ARG A 106 35.68 -20.17 2.80
N ALA A 107 35.99 -19.27 1.86
CA ALA A 107 37.03 -19.45 0.85
C ALA A 107 38.35 -18.72 1.20
N ALA A 108 38.38 -17.99 2.32
CA ALA A 108 39.55 -17.35 2.91
C ALA A 108 40.02 -18.16 4.13
#